data_AF-A0A8T4JZ45-F1
#
_entry.id   AF-A0A8T4JZ45-F1
#
_cell.length_a   1.000
_cell.length_b   1.000
_cell.length_c   1.000
_cell.angle_alpha   90.00
_cell.angle_beta   90.00
_cell.angle_gamma   90.00
#
_symmetry.space_group_name_H-M   'P 1'
#
loop_
_entity.id
_entity.type
_entity.pdbx_description
1 polymer ?
#
loop_
_entity_poly.entity_id
_entity_poly.type
_entity_poly.pdbx_seq_one_letter_code
_entity_poly.pdbx_strand_id
1 'polypeptide(L)' 'MIMEKQGQWLLCPHCHGKTRVWLREDTVLRNYLLFCPKCKQETLIDLRQFHITLLNQPDAKTQS' A
#
# COMPACT_ATOMS: atom_id res chain seq x y z
N MET A 1 10.76 29.50 -0.41
CA MET A 1 10.82 28.28 -1.26
C MET A 1 9.50 27.55 -1.06
N ILE A 2 8.64 27.57 -2.07
CA ILE A 2 7.31 26.95 -2.02
C ILE A 2 7.57 25.44 -2.00
N MET A 3 7.32 24.77 -0.88
CA MET A 3 7.28 23.31 -0.83
C MET A 3 6.07 22.89 -1.67
N GLU A 4 6.30 22.63 -2.95
CA GLU A 4 5.33 21.93 -3.79
C GLU A 4 4.91 20.68 -3.01
N LYS A 5 3.61 20.53 -2.75
CA LYS A 5 3.08 19.36 -2.05
C LYS A 5 3.21 18.15 -2.98
N GLN A 6 4.43 17.61 -3.07
CA GLN A 6 4.76 16.42 -3.84
C GLN A 6 4.17 15.22 -3.09
N GLY A 7 3.04 14.75 -3.58
CA GLY A 7 2.35 13.59 -3.07
C GLY A 7 1.72 12.82 -4.22
N GLN A 8 1.54 11.52 -4.02
CA GLN A 8 0.91 10.65 -4.99
C GLN A 8 -0.11 9.77 -4.32
N TRP A 9 -1.10 9.36 -5.11
CA TRP A 9 -2.07 8.37 -4.67
C TRP A 9 -1.40 7.01 -4.58
N LEU A 10 -1.61 6.34 -3.45
CA LEU A 10 -1.24 4.93 -3.33
C LEU A 10 -2.05 4.12 -4.35
N LEU A 11 -1.37 3.31 -5.14
CA LEU A 11 -2.01 2.39 -6.07
C LEU A 11 -2.03 0.99 -5.45
N CYS A 12 -3.11 0.25 -5.70
CA CYS A 12 -3.20 -1.13 -5.25
C CYS A 12 -2.15 -1.99 -5.98
N PRO A 13 -1.34 -2.80 -5.28
CA PRO A 13 -0.30 -3.63 -5.92
C PRO A 13 -0.87 -4.74 -6.81
N HIS A 14 -2.13 -5.14 -6.63
CA HIS A 14 -2.76 -6.21 -7.42
C HIS A 14 -3.46 -5.70 -8.70
N CYS A 15 -4.21 -4.61 -8.60
CA CYS A 15 -5.01 -4.10 -9.73
C CYS A 15 -4.56 -2.74 -10.26
N HIS A 16 -3.52 -2.14 -9.67
CA HIS A 16 -3.08 -0.75 -9.94
C HIS A 16 -4.20 0.29 -9.82
N GLY A 17 -5.30 -0.07 -9.15
CA GLY A 17 -6.41 0.81 -8.89
C GLY A 17 -6.01 1.90 -7.92
N LYS A 18 -6.42 3.12 -8.21
CA LYS A 18 -6.27 4.27 -7.31
C LYS A 18 -6.96 4.00 -5.97
N THR A 19 -6.20 4.02 -4.88
CA THR A 19 -6.75 3.88 -3.53
C THR A 19 -7.19 5.25 -2.98
N ARG A 20 -7.85 5.25 -1.82
CA ARG A 20 -8.24 6.49 -1.12
C ARG A 20 -7.10 7.10 -0.28
N VAL A 21 -5.90 6.52 -0.34
CA VAL A 21 -4.76 6.97 0.46
C VAL A 21 -3.89 7.91 -0.39
N TRP A 22 -3.82 9.17 0.03
CA TRP A 22 -2.86 10.13 -0.52
C TRP A 22 -1.60 10.13 0.34
N LEU A 23 -0.45 9.95 -0.28
CA LEU A 23 0.84 9.85 0.40
C LEU A 23 1.68 11.09 0.11
N ARG A 24 2.49 11.48 1.09
CA ARG A 24 3.57 12.46 0.93
C ARG A 24 4.92 11.74 0.95
N GLU A 25 5.98 12.41 0.51
CA GLU A 25 7.33 11.82 0.42
C GLU A 25 7.87 11.32 1.78
N ASP A 26 7.53 12.04 2.86
CA ASP A 26 7.88 11.74 4.24
C ASP A 26 6.96 10.69 4.90
N THR A 27 5.94 10.20 4.18
CA THR A 27 4.99 9.23 4.74
C THR A 27 5.61 7.84 4.80
N VAL A 28 5.54 7.21 5.98
CA VAL A 28 5.95 5.83 6.20
C VAL A 28 4.75 5.06 6.76
N LEU A 29 4.36 3.98 6.09
CA LEU A 29 3.36 3.04 6.58
C LEU A 29 4.09 1.75 6.99
N ARG A 30 3.76 1.20 8.14
CA ARG A 30 4.31 -0.07 8.63
C ARG A 30 3.17 -1.01 9.01
N ASN A 31 3.24 -2.27 8.57
CA ASN A 31 2.20 -3.29 8.80
C ASN A 31 0.79 -2.77 8.49
N TYR A 32 0.65 -1.99 7.43
CA TYR A 32 -0.62 -1.33 7.10
C TYR A 32 -1.50 -2.27 6.28
N LEU A 33 -2.73 -2.52 6.75
CA LEU A 33 -3.73 -3.27 5.99
C LEU A 33 -4.34 -2.38 4.90
N LEU A 34 -3.93 -2.61 3.66
CA LEU A 34 -4.53 -1.97 2.49
C LEU A 34 -5.70 -2.81 1.99
N PHE A 35 -6.92 -2.32 2.20
CA PHE A 35 -8.11 -2.90 1.58
C PHE A 35 -8.31 -2.34 0.16
N CYS A 36 -8.46 -3.23 -0.82
CA CYS A 36 -8.81 -2.84 -2.18
C CYS A 36 -10.25 -3.26 -2.52
N PRO A 37 -11.19 -2.31 -2.75
CA PRO A 37 -12.58 -2.64 -3.06
C PRO A 37 -12.75 -3.34 -4.42
N LYS A 38 -11.79 -3.18 -5.35
CA LYS A 38 -11.80 -3.88 -6.65
C LYS A 38 -11.39 -5.34 -6.51
N CYS A 39 -10.33 -5.62 -5.75
CA CYS A 39 -9.85 -6.98 -5.50
C CYS A 39 -10.66 -7.69 -4.40
N LYS A 40 -11.37 -6.93 -3.56
CA LYS A 40 -12.08 -7.41 -2.36
C LYS A 40 -11.18 -8.20 -1.42
N GLN A 41 -9.91 -7.80 -1.34
CA GLN A 41 -8.87 -8.43 -0.53
C GLN A 41 -8.14 -7.36 0.27
N GLU A 42 -7.65 -7.79 1.43
CA GLU A 42 -6.79 -7.00 2.30
C GLU A 42 -5.35 -7.47 2.10
N THR A 43 -4.44 -6.53 1.92
CA THR A 43 -3.02 -6.82 1.73
C THR A 43 -2.23 -6.07 2.80
N LEU A 44 -1.38 -6.79 3.54
CA LEU A 44 -0.47 -6.16 4.49
C LEU A 44 0.70 -5.53 3.71
N ILE A 45 0.91 -4.23 3.87
CA ILE A 45 1.95 -3.49 3.17
C ILE A 45 2.81 -2.66 4.12
N ASP A 46 4.08 -2.56 3.78
CA ASP A 46 4.96 -1.51 4.24
C ASP A 46 5.13 -0.48 3.13
N LEU A 47 5.21 0.79 3.49
CA LEU A 47 5.47 1.87 2.55
C LEU A 47 6.55 2.79 3.08
N ARG A 48 7.56 3.08 2.26
CA ARG A 48 8.60 4.06 2.57
C ARG A 48 8.99 4.82 1.32
N GLN A 49 8.95 6.15 1.35
CA GLN A 49 9.31 7.00 0.20
C GLN A 49 8.58 6.58 -1.09
N PHE A 50 7.28 6.30 -0.97
CA PHE A 50 6.41 5.78 -2.04
C PHE A 50 6.72 4.37 -2.58
N HIS A 51 7.70 3.68 -2.02
CA HIS A 51 7.95 2.28 -2.34
C HIS A 51 7.07 1.39 -1.47
N ILE A 52 6.21 0.58 -2.11
CA ILE A 52 5.35 -0.40 -1.45
C ILE A 52 6.11 -1.72 -1.36
N THR A 53 6.18 -2.30 -0.16
CA THR A 53 6.64 -3.66 0.08
C THR A 53 5.46 -4.49 0.54
N LEU A 54 5.18 -5.59 -0.16
CA LEU A 54 4.17 -6.55 0.28
C LEU A 54 4.74 -7.35 1.43
N LEU A 55 4.09 -7.26 2.59
CA LEU A 55 4.36 -8.17 3.69
C LEU A 55 3.53 -9.41 3.40
N ASN A 56 4.13 -10.36 2.69
CA ASN A 56 3.54 -11.69 2.60
C ASN A 56 3.43 -12.21 4.03
N GLN A 57 2.20 -12.35 4.54
CA GLN A 57 1.99 -13.34 5.58
C GLN A 57 2.49 -14.65 4.97
N PRO A 58 3.44 -15.36 5.61
CA PRO A 58 3.88 -16.65 5.09
C PRO A 58 2.61 -17.44 4.85
N ASP A 59 2.40 -17.86 3.61
CA ASP A 59 1.28 -18.69 3.20
C ASP A 59 0.99 -19.65 4.34
N ALA A 60 -0.14 -19.44 5.01
CA ALA A 60 -0.77 -20.52 5.73
C ALA A 60 -1.15 -21.51 4.63
N LYS A 61 -0.19 -22.34 4.25
CA LYS A 61 -0.42 -23.60 3.57
C LYS A 61 -1.42 -24.30 4.47
N THR A 62 -2.70 -24.21 4.13
CA THR A 62 -3.66 -25.21 4.52
C THR A 62 -3.15 -26.50 3.88
N GLN A 63 -2.33 -27.24 4.62
CA GLN A 63 -2.06 -28.63 4.29
C GLN A 63 -3.40 -29.34 4.45
N SER A 64 -3.90 -29.80 3.31
CA SER A 64 -5.02 -30.73 3.21
C SER A 64 -4.73 -32.01 3.97
#